data_AF-F3GN97-F1
#
_entry.id   AF-F3GN97-F1
#
_cell.length_a   1.000
_cell.length_b   1.000
_cell.length_c   1.000
_cell.angle_alpha   90.00
_cell.angle_beta   90.00
_cell.angle_gamma   90.00
#
_symmetry.space_group_name_H-M   'P 1'
#
loop_
_entity.id
_entity.type
_entity.pdbx_description
1 polymer ?
#
loop_
_entity_poly.entity_id
_entity_poly.type
_entity_poly.pdbx_seq_one_letter_code
_entity_poly.pdbx_strand_id
1 'polypeptide(L)' 'PPPADTPLIQAARRLGKRVVSGDEVAAIQALEQFVLYTGVRPTDEQYQQAAGFARAG' A
#
# COMPACT_ATOMS: atom_id res chain seq x y z
N PRO A 1 -9.28 -4.57 7.47
CA PRO A 1 -8.82 -4.37 6.06
C PRO A 1 -9.59 -5.25 5.07
N PRO A 2 -10.23 -4.71 4.01
CA PRO A 2 -10.82 -5.54 2.95
C PRO A 2 -9.71 -6.37 2.28
N PRO A 3 -10.00 -7.58 1.79
CA PRO A 3 -8.94 -8.51 1.41
C PRO A 3 -8.18 -7.99 0.20
N ALA A 4 -6.88 -7.74 0.37
CA ALA A 4 -5.98 -7.32 -0.71
C ALA A 4 -5.87 -8.39 -1.83
N ASP A 5 -6.19 -9.65 -1.52
CA ASP A 5 -6.13 -10.78 -2.44
C ASP A 5 -7.53 -11.19 -2.93
N THR A 6 -8.16 -10.30 -3.69
CA THR A 6 -9.47 -10.59 -4.29
C THR A 6 -9.36 -11.67 -5.38
N PRO A 7 -10.45 -12.36 -5.76
CA PRO A 7 -10.42 -13.34 -6.85
C PRO A 7 -9.85 -12.80 -8.17
N LEU A 8 -10.06 -11.50 -8.45
CA LEU A 8 -9.47 -10.82 -9.60
C LEU A 8 -7.94 -10.74 -9.49
N ILE A 9 -7.43 -10.35 -8.32
CA ILE A 9 -5.99 -10.25 -8.04
C ILE A 9 -5.33 -11.62 -8.16
N GLN A 10 -5.95 -12.67 -7.61
CA GLN A 10 -5.46 -14.04 -7.73
C GLN A 10 -5.41 -14.52 -9.19
N ALA A 11 -6.43 -14.21 -9.99
CA ALA A 11 -6.44 -14.54 -11.41
C ALA A 11 -5.33 -13.80 -12.18
N ALA A 12 -5.16 -12.50 -11.93
CA ALA A 12 -4.11 -11.68 -12.54
C ALA A 12 -2.70 -12.22 -12.24
N ARG A 13 -2.43 -12.59 -10.97
CA ARG A 13 -1.16 -13.20 -10.56
C ARG A 13 -0.91 -14.53 -11.28
N ARG A 14 -1.91 -15.43 -11.34
CA ARG A 14 -1.80 -16.71 -12.04
C ARG A 14 -1.50 -16.55 -13.53
N LEU A 15 -2.00 -15.48 -14.15
CA LEU A 15 -1.77 -15.16 -15.56
C LEU A 15 -0.49 -14.34 -15.80
N GLY A 16 0.36 -14.16 -14.78
CA GLY A 16 1.59 -13.37 -14.87
C GLY A 16 1.36 -11.90 -15.19
N LYS A 17 0.17 -11.37 -14.87
CA LYS A 17 -0.15 -9.95 -15.09
C LYS A 17 0.41 -9.12 -13.97
N ARG A 18 0.84 -7.90 -14.31
CA ARG A 18 1.17 -6.89 -13.31
C ARG A 18 -0.08 -6.57 -12.49
N VAL A 19 0.07 -6.57 -11.18
CA VAL A 19 -0.98 -6.23 -10.23
C VAL A 19 -0.61 -4.91 -9.56
N VAL A 20 -1.60 -4.03 -9.46
CA VAL A 20 -1.58 -2.86 -8.58
C VAL A 20 -2.75 -3.07 -7.61
N SER A 21 -2.48 -3.16 -6.33
CA SER A 21 -3.47 -3.50 -5.32
C SER A 21 -3.97 -2.26 -4.56
N GLY A 22 -5.17 -2.35 -3.99
CA GLY A 22 -5.80 -1.23 -3.30
C GLY A 22 -5.07 -0.80 -2.03
N ASP A 23 -4.39 -1.74 -1.35
CA ASP A 23 -3.55 -1.47 -0.17
C ASP A 23 -2.29 -0.67 -0.52
N GLU A 24 -1.66 -0.94 -1.66
CA GLU A 24 -0.53 -0.15 -2.16
C GLU A 24 -0.96 1.28 -2.46
N VAL A 25 -2.09 1.45 -3.16
CA VAL A 25 -2.66 2.77 -3.46
C VAL A 25 -3.01 3.52 -2.17
N ALA A 26 -3.67 2.87 -1.21
CA ALA A 26 -4.05 3.48 0.06
C ALA A 26 -2.82 3.93 0.88
N ALA A 27 -1.76 3.12 0.93
CA ALA A 27 -0.53 3.47 1.63
C ALA A 27 0.15 4.69 0.99
N ILE A 28 0.17 4.78 -0.35
CA ILE A 28 0.71 5.95 -1.07
C ILE A 28 -0.16 7.19 -0.81
N GLN A 29 -1.48 7.06 -0.83
CA GLN A 29 -2.39 8.17 -0.52
C GLN A 29 -2.17 8.71 0.89
N ALA A 30 -2.02 7.82 1.89
CA ALA A 30 -1.73 8.21 3.26
C ALA A 30 -0.37 8.90 3.40
N LEU A 31 0.65 8.43 2.67
CA LEU A 31 1.97 9.07 2.62
C LEU A 31 1.87 10.50 2.07
N GLU A 32 1.17 10.69 0.95
CA GLU A 32 1.04 12.02 0.35
C GLU A 32 0.21 12.96 1.24
N GLN A 33 -0.81 12.47 1.95
CA GLN A 33 -1.51 13.26 2.95
C GLN A 33 -0.61 13.63 4.14
N PHE A 34 0.21 12.70 4.63
CA PHE A 34 1.16 12.97 5.69
C PHE A 34 2.14 14.08 5.30
N VAL A 35 2.69 14.01 4.08
CA VAL A 35 3.58 15.05 3.54
C VAL A 35 2.85 16.39 3.42
N LEU A 36 1.62 16.38 2.88
CA LEU A 36 0.83 17.59 2.71
C LEU A 36 0.55 18.30 4.05
N TYR A 37 0.25 17.53 5.10
CA TYR A 37 -0.14 18.10 6.39
C TYR A 37 1.03 18.45 7.31
N THR A 38 2.17 17.76 7.18
CA THR A 38 3.33 17.95 8.06
C THR A 38 4.50 18.67 7.40
N GLY A 39 4.55 18.71 6.06
CA GLY A 39 5.71 19.15 5.29
C GLY A 39 6.90 18.17 5.36
N VAL A 40 6.79 17.05 6.06
CA VAL A 40 7.86 16.07 6.25
C VAL A 40 7.67 14.92 5.26
N ARG A 41 8.71 14.58 4.50
CA ARG A 41 8.76 13.36 3.69
C ARG A 41 9.52 12.26 4.44
N PRO A 42 8.86 11.17 4.86
CA PRO A 42 9.51 10.02 5.44
C PRO A 42 10.52 9.41 4.46
N THR A 43 11.54 8.77 5.02
CA THR A 43 12.41 7.88 4.24
C THR A 43 11.64 6.64 3.80
N ASP A 44 12.12 5.98 2.74
CA ASP A 44 11.51 4.73 2.24
C ASP A 44 11.46 3.66 3.34
N GLU A 45 12.50 3.57 4.19
CA GLU A 45 12.53 2.62 5.30
C GLU A 45 11.43 2.90 6.34
N GLN A 46 11.25 4.17 6.74
CA GLN A 46 10.17 4.57 7.65
C GLN A 46 8.79 4.30 7.06
N TYR A 47 8.61 4.56 5.77
CA TYR A 47 7.39 4.24 5.06
C TYR A 47 7.11 2.72 5.07
N GLN A 48 8.10 1.89 4.75
CA GLN A 48 7.93 0.43 4.74
C GLN A 48 7.60 -0.12 6.13
N GLN A 49 8.26 0.39 7.19
CA GLN A 49 7.97 0.00 8.57
C GLN A 49 6.54 0.39 8.97
N ALA A 50 6.11 1.62 8.69
CA ALA A 50 4.76 2.10 8.99
C ALA A 50 3.68 1.34 8.20
N ALA A 51 3.90 1.12 6.91
CA ALA A 51 2.98 0.36 6.05
C ALA A 51 2.93 -1.12 6.44
N GLY A 52 4.04 -1.71 6.90
CA GLY A 52 4.08 -3.06 7.47
C GLY A 52 3.25 -3.15 8.75
N PHE A 53 3.44 -2.21 9.68
CA PHE A 53 2.69 -2.13 10.93
C PHE A 53 1.17 -1.99 10.68
N ALA A 54 0.77 -1.08 9.79
CA ALA A 54 -0.64 -0.85 9.47
C ALA A 54 -1.34 -2.05 8.80
N ARG A 55 -0.59 -2.93 8.10
CA ARG A 55 -1.12 -4.18 7.52
C ARG A 55 -1.26 -5.31 8.53
N ALA A 56 -0.52 -5.25 9.64
CA ALA A 56 -0.54 -6.27 10.69
C ALA A 56 -1.69 -6.08 11.69
N GLY A 57 -2.29 -4.89 11.76
CA GLY A 57 -3.49 -4.57 12.55
C GLY A 57 -4.79 -4.73 11.76
#